data_AF-A0AAW8AQQ7-F1
#
_entry.id   AF-A0AAW8AQQ7-F1
#
_cell.length_a   1.000
_cell.length_b   1.000
_cell.length_c   1.000
_cell.angle_alpha   90.00
_cell.angle_beta   90.00
_cell.angle_gamma   90.00
#
_symmetry.space_group_name_H-M   'P 1'
#
loop_
_entity.id
_entity.type
_entity.pdbx_description
1 polymer ?
#
loop_
_entity_poly.entity_id
_entity_poly.type
_entity_poly.pdbx_seq_one_letter_code
_entity_poly.pdbx_strand_id
1 'polypeptide(L)' 'GHGNEYLGMNASWGPLANPLVREAIRYAINYDEIIDTVVNGYAIKNQGFVSKGYFGYYEYNPFYQDIEKAKALLEEAGF' A
#
# COMPACT_ATOMS: atom_id res chain seq x y z
N GLY A 1 -5.36 17.12 11.93
CA GLY A 1 -6.36 16.04 12.00
C GLY A 1 -5.64 14.74 11.75
N HIS A 2 -5.98 13.67 12.46
CA HIS A 2 -5.41 12.34 12.20
C HIS A 2 -6.11 11.75 10.97
N GLY A 3 -5.56 12.04 9.78
CA GLY A 3 -5.99 11.42 8.51
C GLY A 3 -5.17 10.16 8.25
N ASN A 4 -5.77 9.18 7.55
CA ASN A 4 -5.02 8.13 6.87
C ASN A 4 -5.20 8.35 5.37
N GLU A 5 -4.11 8.59 4.66
CA GLU A 5 -4.11 8.57 3.21
C GLU A 5 -4.07 7.12 2.73
N TYR A 6 -4.97 6.74 1.81
CA TYR A 6 -5.06 5.38 1.28
C TYR A 6 -5.27 5.38 -0.23
N LEU A 7 -4.86 4.28 -0.87
CA LEU A 7 -5.15 4.01 -2.27
C LEU A 7 -6.39 3.11 -2.38
N GLY A 8 -7.51 3.69 -2.77
CA GLY A 8 -8.72 2.94 -3.11
C GLY A 8 -8.60 2.33 -4.52
N MET A 9 -8.87 1.03 -4.65
CA MET A 9 -8.89 0.33 -5.94
C MET A 9 -10.27 -0.27 -6.20
N ASN A 10 -10.78 -0.13 -7.43
CA ASN A 10 -12.05 -0.74 -7.82
C ASN A 10 -11.86 -2.24 -8.03
N ALA A 11 -12.27 -3.04 -7.05
CA ALA A 11 -12.12 -4.49 -7.06
C ALA A 11 -13.09 -5.23 -8.01
N SER A 12 -13.97 -4.52 -8.73
CA SER A 12 -14.96 -5.11 -9.63
C SER A 12 -14.69 -4.82 -11.10
N TRP A 13 -13.63 -4.08 -11.44
CA TRP A 13 -13.43 -3.59 -12.80
C TRP A 13 -12.00 -3.80 -13.32
N GLY A 14 -11.91 -4.33 -14.55
CA GLY A 14 -10.67 -4.44 -15.30
C GLY A 14 -9.59 -5.31 -14.62
N PRO A 15 -8.30 -5.02 -14.85
CA PRO A 15 -7.18 -5.71 -14.21
C PRO A 15 -7.25 -5.73 -12.68
N LEU A 16 -7.81 -4.67 -12.09
CA LEU A 16 -7.92 -4.51 -10.64
C LEU A 16 -8.94 -5.46 -10.01
N ALA A 17 -9.76 -6.17 -10.80
CA ALA A 17 -10.60 -7.24 -10.28
C ALA A 17 -9.77 -8.42 -9.75
N ASN A 18 -8.61 -8.69 -10.35
CA ASN A 18 -7.69 -9.72 -9.88
C ASN A 18 -6.95 -9.24 -8.60
N PRO A 19 -7.06 -9.95 -7.46
CA PRO A 19 -6.37 -9.57 -6.22
C PRO A 19 -4.85 -9.54 -6.36
N LEU A 20 -4.25 -10.38 -7.22
CA LEU A 20 -2.80 -10.39 -7.45
C LEU A 20 -2.31 -9.08 -8.06
N VAL A 21 -3.09 -8.48 -8.97
CA VAL A 21 -2.77 -7.15 -9.53
C VAL A 21 -2.81 -6.08 -8.45
N ARG A 22 -3.79 -6.14 -7.54
CA ARG A 22 -3.86 -5.21 -6.40
C ARG A 22 -2.71 -5.40 -5.43
N GLU A 23 -2.28 -6.64 -5.21
CA GLU A 23 -1.11 -6.95 -4.37
C GLU A 23 0.20 -6.49 -5.02
N ALA A 24 0.35 -6.69 -6.33
CA ALA A 24 1.48 -6.17 -7.10
C ALA A 24 1.60 -4.65 -6.96
N ILE A 25 0.48 -3.92 -7.06
CA ILE A 25 0.46 -2.47 -6.84
C ILE A 25 0.93 -2.11 -5.43
N ARG A 26 0.56 -2.87 -4.39
CA ARG A 26 1.04 -2.61 -3.02
C ARG A 26 2.56 -2.74 -2.90
N TYR A 27 3.16 -3.75 -3.52
CA TYR A 27 4.63 -3.91 -3.54
C TYR A 27 5.34 -2.94 -4.49
N ALA A 28 4.66 -2.36 -5.46
CA ALA A 28 5.26 -1.36 -6.34
C ALA A 28 5.46 0.01 -5.66
N ILE A 29 4.75 0.30 -4.57
CA ILE A 29 4.72 1.62 -3.92
C ILE A 29 5.94 1.80 -3.01
N ASN A 30 6.67 2.91 -3.20
CA ASN A 30 7.69 3.38 -2.27
C ASN A 30 7.07 4.24 -1.16
N TYR A 31 6.67 3.59 -0.06
CA TYR A 31 6.05 4.28 1.07
C TYR A 31 6.98 5.31 1.73
N ASP A 32 8.28 5.01 1.84
CA ASP A 32 9.24 5.87 2.53
C ASP A 32 9.52 7.14 1.72
N GLU A 33 9.70 7.00 0.41
CA GLU A 33 9.87 8.17 -0.48
C GLU A 33 8.62 9.06 -0.52
N ILE A 34 7.41 8.48 -0.47
CA ILE A 34 6.17 9.27 -0.36
C ILE A 34 6.19 10.08 0.95
N ILE A 35 6.54 9.44 2.06
CA ILE A 35 6.60 10.11 3.37
C ILE A 35 7.63 11.25 3.34
N ASP A 36 8.82 10.99 2.82
CA ASP A 36 9.92 11.95 2.86
C ASP A 36 9.73 13.10 1.87
N THR A 37 9.26 12.82 0.66
CA THR A 37 9.27 13.81 -0.45
C THR A 37 7.92 14.48 -0.69
N VAL A 38 6.80 13.74 -0.58
CA VAL A 38 5.46 14.27 -0.90
C VAL A 38 4.89 15.01 0.31
N VAL A 39 5.08 14.44 1.50
CA VAL A 39 4.55 15.01 2.76
C VAL A 39 5.65 15.55 3.66
N ASN A 40 6.88 15.73 3.16
CA ASN A 40 8.01 16.36 3.85
C ASN A 40 8.27 15.79 5.26
N GLY A 41 8.10 14.48 5.45
CA GLY A 41 8.28 13.79 6.72
C GLY A 41 7.16 14.00 7.75
N TYR A 42 6.06 14.67 7.40
CA TYR A 42 4.94 14.94 8.31
C TYR A 42 3.93 13.77 8.43
N ALA A 43 4.25 12.60 7.89
CA ALA A 43 3.43 11.39 8.01
C ALA A 43 4.24 10.24 8.63
N ILE A 44 3.51 9.27 9.19
CA ILE A 44 4.07 8.02 9.70
C ILE A 44 3.53 6.83 8.90
N LYS A 45 4.36 5.81 8.69
CA LYS A 45 3.94 4.59 8.00
C LYS A 45 2.84 3.88 8.80
N ASN A 46 1.66 3.78 8.21
CA ASN A 46 0.52 3.05 8.75
C ASN A 46 -0.12 2.22 7.64
N GLN A 47 0.01 0.90 7.71
CA GLN A 47 -0.61 -0.05 6.78
C GLN A 47 -1.80 -0.79 7.40
N GLY A 48 -2.10 -0.50 8.67
CA GLY A 48 -3.31 -0.92 9.35
C GLY A 48 -4.46 0.07 9.16
N PHE A 49 -5.67 -0.38 9.45
CA PHE A 49 -6.86 0.49 9.39
C PHE A 49 -6.92 1.48 10.54
N VAL A 50 -6.45 1.07 11.73
CA VAL A 50 -6.48 1.88 12.95
C VAL A 50 -5.19 2.72 13.00
N SER A 51 -5.32 4.04 13.17
CA SER A 51 -4.16 4.93 13.30
C SER A 51 -3.47 4.79 14.66
N LYS A 52 -2.17 5.08 14.69
CA LYS A 52 -1.40 5.13 15.94
C LYS A 52 -2.03 6.10 16.94
N GLY A 53 -2.19 5.66 18.18
CA GLY A 53 -2.81 6.44 19.26
C GLY A 53 -4.29 6.11 19.52
N TYR A 54 -4.93 5.32 18.67
CA TYR A 54 -6.28 4.80 18.92
C TYR A 54 -6.25 3.39 19.53
N PHE A 55 -7.27 3.06 20.32
CA PHE A 55 -7.44 1.72 20.87
C PHE A 55 -7.61 0.71 19.73
N GLY A 56 -6.89 -0.41 19.82
CA GLY A 56 -6.84 -1.42 18.75
C GLY A 56 -5.77 -1.17 17.68
N TYR A 57 -4.93 -0.13 17.82
CA TYR A 57 -3.73 0.02 16.98
C TYR A 57 -2.80 -1.17 17.19
N TYR A 58 -2.33 -1.74 16.08
CA TYR A 58 -1.30 -2.77 16.04
C TYR A 58 -0.26 -2.36 15.00
N GLU A 59 1.01 -2.31 15.40
CA GLU A 59 2.11 -1.93 14.52
C GLU A 59 2.44 -3.07 13.57
N TYR A 60 1.83 -3.02 12.39
CA TYR A 60 1.97 -4.04 11.35
C TYR A 60 2.08 -3.39 9.98
N ASN A 61 3.32 -3.31 9.49
CA ASN A 61 3.67 -2.69 8.22
C ASN A 61 4.46 -3.67 7.35
N PRO A 62 3.86 -4.77 6.87
CA PRO A 62 4.57 -5.83 6.15
C PRO A 62 4.97 -5.45 4.72
N PHE A 63 4.35 -4.44 4.12
CA PHE A 63 4.61 -4.06 2.73
C PHE A 63 5.77 -3.06 2.66
N TYR A 64 6.64 -3.29 1.69
CA TYR A 64 7.73 -2.42 1.30
C TYR A 64 7.82 -2.45 -0.22
N GLN A 65 8.59 -1.52 -0.80
CA GLN A 65 8.77 -1.54 -2.25
C GLN A 65 9.61 -2.75 -2.67
N ASP A 66 9.01 -3.64 -3.43
CA ASP A 66 9.65 -4.80 -4.06
C ASP A 66 9.14 -4.91 -5.51
N ILE A 67 9.90 -4.31 -6.43
CA ILE A 67 9.54 -4.26 -7.85
C ILE A 67 9.58 -5.65 -8.48
N GLU A 68 10.49 -6.52 -8.04
CA GLU A 68 10.62 -7.86 -8.60
C GLU A 68 9.44 -8.73 -8.16
N LYS A 69 9.02 -8.65 -6.90
CA LYS A 69 7.79 -9.28 -6.43
C LYS A 69 6.55 -8.73 -7.11
N ALA A 70 6.47 -7.41 -7.31
CA ALA A 70 5.35 -6.80 -8.02
C ALA A 70 5.23 -7.34 -9.46
N LYS A 71 6.35 -7.46 -10.19
CA LYS A 71 6.37 -8.05 -11.54
C LYS A 71 5.96 -9.52 -11.53
N ALA A 72 6.49 -10.33 -10.61
CA ALA A 72 6.11 -11.73 -10.49
C ALA A 72 4.61 -11.91 -10.25
N LEU A 73 4.00 -11.08 -9.40
CA LEU A 73 2.56 -11.09 -9.15
C LEU A 73 1.74 -10.67 -10.37
N LEU A 74 2.26 -9.78 -11.23
CA LEU A 74 1.62 -9.41 -12.49
C LEU A 74 1.71 -10.54 -13.51
N GLU A 75 2.85 -11.21 -13.63
CA GLU A 75 3.02 -12.40 -14.48
C GLU A 75 2.07 -13.53 -14.06
N GLU A 76 1.97 -13.81 -12.76
CA GLU A 76 1.00 -14.77 -12.20
C GLU A 76 -0.45 -14.36 -12.47
N ALA A 77 -0.72 -13.05 -12.56
CA ALA A 77 -2.03 -12.51 -12.93
C ALA A 77 -2.31 -12.51 -14.44
N GLY A 78 -1.33 -12.88 -15.27
CA GLY A 78 -1.42 -12.94 -16.73
C GLY A 78 -1.08 -11.63 -17.45
N PHE A 79 -0.22 -10.80 -16.87
CA PHE A 79 0.26 -9.53 -17.45
C PHE A 79 1.75 -9.56 -17.80
#